data_AF-A0A523QI22-F1
#
_entry.id   AF-A0A523QI22-F1
#
_cell.length_a   1.000
_cell.length_b   1.000
_cell.length_c   1.000
_cell.angle_alpha   90.00
_cell.angle_beta   90.00
_cell.angle_gamma   90.00
#
_symmetry.space_group_name_H-M   'P 1'
#
loop_
_entity.id
_entity.type
_entity.pdbx_description
1 polymer ?
#
loop_
_entity_poly.entity_id
_entity_poly.type
_entity_poly.pdbx_seq_one_letter_code
_entity_poly.pdbx_strand_id
1 'polypeptide(L)' 'KASDIRGGAALVLAGLAARGTTTIEEIHHIDRGYEELGEDLSGLGANIIRVKE' A
#
# COMPACT_ATOMS: atom_id res chain seq x y z
N LYS A 1 -4.35 -4.88 7.56
CA LYS A 1 -4.56 -3.65 8.36
C LYS A 1 -3.22 -3.01 8.68
N ALA A 2 -2.97 -1.78 8.23
CA ALA A 2 -1.78 -1.02 8.60
C ALA A 2 -1.97 -0.39 10.00
N SER A 3 -1.01 -0.60 10.91
CA SER A 3 -1.08 -0.07 12.29
C SER A 3 -0.16 1.13 12.51
N ASP A 4 0.78 1.36 11.61
CA ASP A 4 1.74 2.46 11.65
C ASP A 4 2.26 2.78 10.23
N ILE A 5 3.01 3.88 10.11
CA ILE A 5 3.55 4.38 8.83
C ILE A 5 4.44 3.32 8.15
N ARG A 6 5.43 2.79 8.87
CA ARG A 6 6.48 1.91 8.30
C ARG A 6 5.98 0.48 8.15
N GLY A 7 5.22 -0.02 9.12
CA GLY A 7 4.55 -1.31 9.04
C GLY A 7 3.55 -1.36 7.88
N GLY A 8 2.81 -0.28 7.65
CA GLY A 8 1.91 -0.17 6.51
C GLY A 8 2.64 -0.26 5.16
N ALA A 9 3.74 0.49 4.99
CA ALA A 9 4.56 0.40 3.78
C ALA A 9 5.18 -1.00 3.59
N ALA A 10 5.61 -1.65 4.68
CA ALA A 10 6.12 -3.02 4.63
C ALA A 10 5.05 -4.02 4.15
N LEU A 11 3.79 -3.84 4.56
CA LEU A 11 2.67 -4.66 4.06
C LEU A 11 2.41 -4.45 2.56
N VAL A 12 2.57 -3.22 2.05
CA VAL A 12 2.45 -2.95 0.61
C VAL A 12 3.47 -3.76 -0.17
N LEU A 13 4.75 -3.70 0.24
CA LEU A 13 5.81 -4.48 -0.41
C LEU A 13 5.57 -5.99 -0.30
N ALA A 14 5.10 -6.46 0.86
CA ALA A 14 4.74 -7.87 1.03
C ALA A 14 3.59 -8.27 0.09
N GLY A 15 2.59 -7.40 -0.10
CA GLY A 15 1.48 -7.63 -1.02
C GLY A 15 1.93 -7.72 -2.49
N LEU A 16 2.89 -6.89 -2.90
CA LEU A 16 3.47 -6.93 -4.25
C LEU A 16 4.26 -8.22 -4.52
N ALA A 17 4.86 -8.81 -3.49
CA ALA A 17 5.59 -10.08 -3.59
C ALA A 17 4.70 -11.33 -3.40
N ALA A 18 3.50 -11.16 -2.84
CA ALA A 18 2.59 -12.25 -2.55
C ALA A 18 1.93 -12.81 -3.84
N ARG A 19 1.53 -14.08 -3.80
CA ARG A 19 0.67 -14.65 -4.85
C ARG A 19 -0.78 -14.32 -4.56
N GLY A 20 -1.52 -13.91 -5.60
CA GLY A 20 -2.94 -13.55 -5.51
C GLY A 20 -3.14 -12.06 -5.24
N THR A 21 -4.26 -11.72 -4.60
CA THR A 21 -4.62 -10.33 -4.29
C THR A 21 -4.47 -10.07 -2.79
N THR A 22 -3.79 -8.99 -2.43
CA THR A 22 -3.65 -8.52 -1.05
C THR A 22 -4.47 -7.25 -0.85
N THR A 23 -5.36 -7.25 0.14
CA THR A 23 -6.11 -6.05 0.54
C THR A 23 -5.51 -5.47 1.82
N ILE A 24 -5.18 -4.18 1.81
CA ILE A 24 -4.63 -3.46 2.95
C ILE A 24 -5.61 -2.37 3.36
N GLU A 25 -6.12 -2.48 4.58
CA GLU A 25 -7.02 -1.52 5.23
C GLU A 25 -6.26 -0.54 6.14
N GLU A 26 -6.93 0.54 6.53
CA GLU A 26 -6.37 1.63 7.38
C GLU A 26 -5.15 2.31 6.76
N ILE A 27 -5.16 2.52 5.44
CA ILE A 27 -4.03 3.11 4.70
C ILE A 27 -3.72 4.55 5.11
N HIS A 28 -4.60 5.22 5.85
CA HIS A 28 -4.37 6.56 6.41
C HIS A 28 -3.11 6.63 7.29
N HIS A 29 -2.69 5.50 7.88
CA HIS A 29 -1.41 5.43 8.59
C HIS A 29 -0.21 5.57 7.65
N ILE A 30 -0.29 5.02 6.43
CA ILE A 30 0.75 5.12 5.40
C ILE A 30 0.81 6.55 4.86
N ASP A 31 -0.36 7.14 4.58
CA ASP A 31 -0.49 8.49 4.00
C ASP A 31 0.15 9.58 4.86
N ARG A 32 0.26 9.36 6.18
CA ARG A 32 0.91 10.29 7.11
C ARG A 32 2.43 10.39 6.94
N GLY A 33 3.06 9.45 6.24
CA GLY A 33 4.52 9.44 6.07
C GLY A 33 5.01 9.13 4.67
N TYR A 34 4.10 8.78 3.75
CA TYR A 34 4.40 8.65 2.33
C TYR A 34 3.33 9.39 1.53
N GLU A 35 3.77 10.39 0.78
CA GLU A 35 2.94 11.06 -0.21
C GLU A 35 2.72 10.12 -1.39
N GLU A 36 1.47 9.93 -1.79
CA GLU A 36 1.08 9.24 -3.04
C GLU A 36 1.76 7.87 -3.30
N LEU A 37 2.15 7.13 -2.26
CA LEU A 37 2.91 5.86 -2.39
C LEU A 37 2.31 4.87 -3.41
N GLY A 38 0.98 4.77 -3.45
CA GLY A 38 0.29 3.87 -4.39
C GLY A 38 0.44 4.32 -5.84
N GLU A 39 0.43 5.63 -6.09
CA GLU A 39 0.55 6.23 -7.42
C GLU A 39 1.99 6.13 -7.92
N ASP A 40 2.97 6.42 -7.05
CA ASP A 40 4.39 6.22 -7.34
C ASP A 40 4.68 4.76 -7.74
N LEU A 41 4.21 3.80 -6.94
CA LEU A 41 4.40 2.38 -7.22
C LEU A 41 3.68 1.97 -8.51
N SER A 42 2.48 2.50 -8.78
CA SER A 42 1.76 2.25 -10.02
C SER A 42 2.51 2.81 -11.23
N GLY A 43 3.11 4.00 -11.12
CA GLY A 43 3.98 4.59 -12.13
C GLY A 43 5.23 3.77 -12.43
N LEU A 44 5.70 2.99 -11.46
CA LEU A 44 6.79 2.01 -11.61
C LEU A 44 6.32 0.64 -12.13
N GLY A 45 5.03 0.47 -12.42
CA GLY A 45 4.45 -0.75 -12.98
C GLY A 45 3.85 -1.71 -11.96
N ALA A 46 3.68 -1.30 -10.70
CA ALA A 46 2.98 -2.12 -9.72
C ALA A 46 1.48 -2.20 -10.04
N ASN A 47 0.92 -3.41 -9.99
CA ASN A 47 -0.53 -3.60 -10.07
C ASN A 47 -1.17 -3.34 -8.70
N ILE A 48 -1.37 -2.06 -8.39
CA ILE A 48 -1.95 -1.57 -7.14
C ILE A 48 -3.03 -0.53 -7.47
N ILE A 49 -4.14 -0.58 -6.75
CA ILE A 49 -5.22 0.39 -6.87
C ILE A 49 -5.67 0.83 -5.48
N ARG A 50 -5.99 2.12 -5.34
CA ARG A 50 -6.69 2.62 -4.16
C ARG A 50 -8.18 2.45 -4.38
N VAL A 51 -8.84 1.78 -3.45
CA VAL A 51 -10.29 1.66 -3.42
C VAL A 51 -10.81 2.54 -2.28
N LYS A 52 -11.87 3.30 -2.55
CA LYS A 52 -12.67 3.93 -1.50
C LYS A 52 -13.75 2.93 -1.09
N GLU A 53 -13.87 2.68 0.20
CA GLU A 53 -15.06 2.05 0.77
C GLU A 53 -16.20 3.07 0.83
#